data_AF-A0A9P6GC31-F1
#
_entry.id   AF-A0A9P6GC31-F1
#
_cell.length_a   1.000
_cell.length_b   1.000
_cell.length_c   1.000
_cell.angle_alpha   90.00
_cell.angle_beta   90.00
_cell.angle_gamma   90.00
#
_symmetry.space_group_name_H-M   'P 1'
#
loop_
_entity.id
_entity.type
_entity.pdbx_description
1 polymer ?
#
loop_
_entity_poly.entity_id
_entity_poly.type
_entity_poly.pdbx_seq_one_letter_code
_entity_poly.pdbx_strand_id
1 'polypeptide(L)'
;MSSRNPPWRRDDGPQRPVPASTIPAKRSAHPRSQDHPSKRSTNAQEEAWVADEDRFVLQQAKKRAALRVKGGRAKPIDWLAVTLRFVDNTKSLLDEEVQDHELDVVDPEGVLEGLKEDDLTELEKEIETYLTLETSRSNRDYWTALKTICKDRRRKSRAEARGTSSVSADIDRLLAPKTFEQLETLEVQVKKKLDSDEPIDYDYWEQLLRNLRVWKAKAKLRRVSQEILKERLEALRKQQQETALSVQSRVQTMLEAARQLNTGVSTSVAYDPALDPEPLLKLHAEEKSLEQVEERKFLDNILRERQKIIKMGYVPMQSQTQDVSISLPTSKPSQANGSVVSRFAPVEKEGYSKATMALYEREVARGVEEGEEIFAGEEEITLAQPQWASQYKPRKPRYFNRVQMGYEWNKYNQTHYDHDNPPPKVVQGYKFNIFYPDLIDKARAPTYKIERENGRKRGQSFAPAGEDDTCLIRFIAGPPYEDIAFRIVDKEWDYSAKRERGFKSSFDKGILQLHFQFKKIYYRK
;
A
#
# COMPACT_ATOMS: atom_id res chain seq x y z
N MET A 1 27.31 70.96 43.19
CA MET A 1 27.14 69.51 43.40
C MET A 1 28.01 68.78 42.37
N SER A 2 28.84 67.87 42.89
CA SER A 2 29.63 66.78 42.29
C SER A 2 29.43 66.48 40.79
N SER A 3 30.47 66.49 39.93
CA SER A 3 31.53 65.47 39.71
C SER A 3 30.92 64.07 39.42
N ARG A 4 31.26 63.32 38.37
CA ARG A 4 32.58 62.88 37.87
C ARG A 4 32.43 62.23 36.49
N ASN A 5 33.32 62.54 35.56
CA ASN A 5 33.81 61.57 34.58
C ASN A 5 35.10 60.94 35.15
N PRO A 6 35.26 59.61 35.18
CA PRO A 6 36.53 59.02 35.56
C PRO A 6 37.51 58.86 34.38
N PRO A 7 38.81 58.97 34.65
CA PRO A 7 39.91 59.15 33.71
C PRO A 7 40.75 57.84 33.65
N TRP A 8 41.78 57.60 32.83
CA TRP A 8 43.05 58.31 32.72
C TRP A 8 43.86 57.72 31.53
N ARG A 9 44.40 58.62 30.70
CA ARG A 9 45.70 58.49 30.04
C ARG A 9 46.65 59.50 30.72
N ARG A 10 47.96 59.27 30.57
CA ARG A 10 49.15 60.09 30.96
C ARG A 10 49.80 59.67 32.28
N ASP A 11 51.11 59.67 32.49
CA ASP A 11 52.29 60.16 31.73
C ASP A 11 53.57 59.52 32.31
N ASP A 12 54.71 59.70 31.62
CA ASP A 12 56.13 59.72 32.10
C ASP A 12 56.72 58.52 32.89
N GLY A 13 57.87 57.92 32.55
CA GLY A 13 59.23 58.47 32.41
C GLY A 13 60.29 57.37 32.72
N PRO A 14 61.62 57.63 32.72
CA PRO A 14 62.58 56.93 31.83
C PRO A 14 63.69 56.09 32.53
N GLN A 15 64.40 55.21 31.77
CA GLN A 15 65.88 55.10 31.77
C GLN A 15 66.44 54.09 30.73
N ARG A 16 67.48 54.53 29.99
CA ARG A 16 68.39 53.81 29.06
C ARG A 16 69.49 53.06 29.86
N PRO A 17 70.34 52.15 29.30
CA PRO A 17 70.92 52.19 27.94
C PRO A 17 71.10 50.85 27.17
N VAL A 18 71.46 50.99 25.89
CA VAL A 18 71.90 49.98 24.90
C VAL A 18 73.42 49.71 25.01
N PRO A 19 73.93 48.52 24.60
CA PRO A 19 74.52 48.36 23.24
C PRO A 19 74.38 46.89 22.72
N ALA A 20 74.80 46.40 21.54
CA ALA A 20 75.47 46.88 20.33
C ALA A 20 75.01 46.01 19.14
N SER A 21 75.19 46.52 17.91
CA SER A 21 74.95 45.82 16.65
C SER A 21 75.96 44.71 16.37
N THR A 22 75.54 43.58 15.80
CA THR A 22 76.39 42.76 14.93
C THR A 22 75.53 42.12 13.85
N ILE A 23 75.76 42.48 12.59
CA ILE A 23 75.27 41.76 11.41
C ILE A 23 76.36 40.75 11.03
N PRO A 24 76.00 39.49 10.68
CA PRO A 24 76.40 39.03 9.35
C PRO A 24 75.34 38.17 8.62
N ALA A 25 75.03 38.61 7.41
CA ALA A 25 74.98 37.83 6.16
C ALA A 25 74.11 36.55 6.02
N LYS A 26 73.16 36.65 5.07
CA LYS A 26 72.72 35.67 4.06
C LYS A 26 73.08 34.18 4.27
N ARG A 27 72.04 33.34 4.42
CA ARG A 27 72.03 31.99 3.85
C ARG A 27 70.65 31.60 3.29
N SER A 28 70.74 31.12 2.06
CA SER A 28 69.77 30.50 1.15
C SER A 28 68.63 29.68 1.78
N ALA A 29 67.41 29.94 1.29
CA ALA A 29 66.24 29.09 1.46
C ALA A 29 66.37 27.82 0.62
N HIS A 30 66.51 26.67 1.29
CA HIS A 30 66.18 25.35 0.75
C HIS A 30 65.12 24.75 1.68
N PRO A 31 63.91 24.41 1.21
CA PRO A 31 62.97 23.65 2.02
C PRO A 31 63.41 22.19 1.94
N ARG A 32 64.24 21.76 2.89
CA ARG A 32 64.41 20.33 3.16
C ARG A 32 63.16 19.88 3.91
N SER A 33 62.27 19.19 3.20
CA SER A 33 61.17 18.42 3.78
C SER A 33 61.76 17.36 4.72
N GLN A 34 61.79 17.65 6.02
CA GLN A 34 61.97 16.61 7.03
C GLN A 34 60.64 15.86 7.15
N ASP A 35 60.54 14.81 6.34
CA ASP A 35 59.48 13.81 6.39
C ASP A 35 59.71 12.97 7.67
N HIS A 36 59.05 13.36 8.77
CA HIS A 36 59.18 12.66 10.06
C HIS A 36 58.31 11.39 10.05
N PRO A 37 58.91 10.18 10.15
CA PRO A 37 58.18 8.90 10.01
C PRO A 37 57.17 8.64 11.15
N SER A 38 57.36 9.25 12.33
CA SER A 38 56.43 9.14 13.46
C SER A 38 55.10 9.86 13.26
N LYS A 39 55.07 10.95 12.48
CA LYS A 39 53.81 11.62 12.09
C LYS A 39 53.06 10.85 11.00
N ARG A 40 53.77 10.12 10.12
CA ARG A 40 53.15 9.20 9.16
C ARG A 40 52.43 8.04 9.84
N SER A 41 52.98 7.51 10.94
CA SER A 41 52.35 6.40 11.65
C SER A 41 51.03 6.78 12.32
N THR A 42 50.91 7.99 12.86
CA THR A 42 49.65 8.49 13.44
C THR A 42 48.65 8.84 12.34
N ASN A 43 49.10 9.49 11.25
CA ASN A 43 48.25 9.82 10.11
C ASN A 43 47.70 8.56 9.42
N ALA A 44 48.51 7.50 9.29
CA ALA A 44 48.07 6.23 8.70
C ALA A 44 47.07 5.48 9.60
N GLN A 45 47.18 5.61 10.92
CA GLN A 45 46.20 5.05 11.87
C GLN A 45 44.89 5.84 11.83
N GLU A 46 44.96 7.16 11.75
CA GLU A 46 43.79 8.03 11.57
C GLU A 46 43.09 7.74 10.22
N GLU A 47 43.85 7.61 9.13
CA GLU A 47 43.32 7.24 7.81
C GLU A 47 42.67 5.84 7.80
N ALA A 48 43.27 4.86 8.48
CA ALA A 48 42.68 3.53 8.63
C ALA A 48 41.39 3.57 9.44
N TRP A 49 41.33 4.40 10.49
CA TRP A 49 40.13 4.58 11.30
C TRP A 49 38.99 5.24 10.51
N VAL A 50 39.31 6.27 9.71
CA VAL A 50 38.35 6.89 8.79
C VAL A 50 37.86 5.89 7.74
N ALA A 51 38.74 5.05 7.20
CA ALA A 51 38.35 4.02 6.23
C ALA A 51 37.42 2.97 6.84
N ASP A 52 37.65 2.58 8.10
CA ASP A 52 36.76 1.68 8.83
C ASP A 52 35.41 2.33 9.16
N GLU A 53 35.40 3.63 9.50
CA GLU A 53 34.17 4.39 9.70
C GLU A 53 33.36 4.53 8.39
N ASP A 54 34.01 4.87 7.28
CA ASP A 54 33.38 4.94 5.96
C ASP A 54 32.77 3.60 5.54
N ARG A 55 33.47 2.49 5.81
CA ARG A 55 32.96 1.14 5.55
C ARG A 55 31.73 0.84 6.41
N PHE A 56 31.73 1.24 7.67
CA PHE A 56 30.58 1.08 8.55
C PHE A 56 29.38 1.91 8.09
N VAL A 57 29.60 3.16 7.68
CA VAL A 57 28.57 4.05 7.14
C VAL A 57 27.96 3.45 5.86
N LEU A 58 28.79 2.91 4.97
CA LEU A 58 28.32 2.22 3.76
C LEU A 58 27.43 1.01 4.10
N GLN A 59 27.85 0.18 5.05
CA GLN A 59 27.07 -0.98 5.49
C GLN A 59 25.74 -0.56 6.12
N GLN A 60 25.75 0.47 6.97
CA GLN A 60 24.54 1.01 7.58
C GLN A 60 23.60 1.59 6.51
N ALA A 61 24.13 2.28 5.50
CA ALA A 61 23.35 2.81 4.39
C ALA A 61 22.71 1.69 3.56
N LYS A 62 23.45 0.62 3.23
CA LYS A 62 22.93 -0.58 2.54
C LYS A 62 21.82 -1.26 3.36
N LYS A 63 22.01 -1.44 4.68
CA LYS A 63 20.99 -2.02 5.58
C LYS A 63 19.73 -1.17 5.67
N ARG A 64 19.87 0.16 5.81
CA ARG A 64 18.72 1.08 5.87
C ARG A 64 17.93 1.07 4.56
N ALA A 65 18.61 0.99 3.42
CA ALA A 65 17.96 0.84 2.12
C ALA A 65 17.12 -0.44 2.05
N ALA A 66 17.69 -1.59 2.44
CA ALA A 66 16.96 -2.86 2.48
C ALA A 66 15.72 -2.82 3.39
N LEU A 67 15.84 -2.21 4.57
CA LEU A 67 14.71 -2.07 5.50
C LEU A 67 13.60 -1.15 4.97
N ARG A 68 13.94 -0.07 4.26
CA ARG A 68 12.94 0.82 3.65
C ARG A 68 12.19 0.17 2.50
N VAL A 69 12.89 -0.65 1.70
CA VAL A 69 12.28 -1.48 0.65
C VAL A 69 11.29 -2.48 1.26
N LYS A 70 11.72 -3.23 2.27
CA LYS A 70 10.81 -4.14 3.01
C LYS A 70 9.62 -3.41 3.63
N GLY A 71 9.82 -2.19 4.12
CA GLY A 71 8.79 -1.38 4.78
C GLY A 71 7.90 -0.53 3.85
N GLY A 72 8.00 -0.68 2.53
CA GLY A 72 7.18 0.04 1.55
C GLY A 72 7.42 1.57 1.49
N ARG A 73 8.54 2.05 2.06
CA ARG A 73 8.92 3.48 2.13
C ARG A 73 10.24 3.75 1.42
N ALA A 74 10.51 3.01 0.35
CA ALA A 74 11.75 3.07 -0.40
C ALA A 74 11.89 4.36 -1.19
N LYS A 75 13.07 4.98 -1.09
CA LYS A 75 13.53 6.00 -2.03
C LYS A 75 14.09 5.36 -3.31
N PRO A 76 14.24 6.11 -4.40
CA PRO A 76 14.85 5.62 -5.65
C PRO A 76 16.26 5.07 -5.44
N ILE A 77 17.08 5.70 -4.59
CA ILE A 77 18.42 5.20 -4.25
C ILE A 77 18.38 3.84 -3.55
N ASP A 78 17.35 3.60 -2.73
CA ASP A 78 17.26 2.37 -1.95
C ASP A 78 17.06 1.17 -2.89
N TRP A 79 16.25 1.31 -3.94
CA TRP A 79 16.09 0.28 -4.97
C TRP A 79 17.40 -0.01 -5.73
N LEU A 80 18.17 1.04 -6.06
CA LEU A 80 19.45 0.90 -6.74
C LEU A 80 20.51 0.25 -5.86
N ALA A 81 20.52 0.56 -4.57
CA ALA A 81 21.41 -0.02 -3.57
C ALA A 81 21.04 -1.49 -3.26
N VAL A 82 19.75 -1.80 -3.18
CA VAL A 82 19.26 -3.18 -3.02
C VAL A 82 19.63 -4.03 -4.23
N THR A 83 19.52 -3.51 -5.45
CA THR A 83 19.98 -4.21 -6.66
C THR A 83 21.47 -4.56 -6.58
N LEU A 84 22.31 -3.63 -6.10
CA LEU A 84 23.74 -3.87 -5.90
C LEU A 84 24.00 -4.95 -4.84
N ARG A 85 23.19 -5.03 -3.78
CA ARG A 85 23.34 -6.05 -2.71
C ARG A 85 23.27 -7.48 -3.24
N PHE A 86 22.54 -7.73 -4.33
CA PHE A 86 22.50 -9.06 -4.96
C PHE A 86 23.78 -9.39 -5.75
N VAL A 87 24.46 -8.38 -6.30
CA VAL A 87 25.72 -8.53 -7.06
C VAL A 87 26.93 -8.55 -6.13
N ASP A 88 26.81 -7.90 -4.98
CA ASP A 88 27.91 -7.72 -4.05
C ASP A 88 28.26 -9.05 -3.37
N ASN A 89 29.37 -9.65 -3.77
CA ASN A 89 29.91 -10.87 -3.16
C ASN A 89 30.50 -10.61 -1.75
N THR A 90 30.49 -9.36 -1.28
CA THR A 90 30.93 -8.95 0.06
C THR A 90 29.77 -8.86 1.06
N LYS A 91 28.83 -9.81 1.00
CA LYS A 91 27.75 -9.93 1.99
C LYS A 91 28.34 -10.00 3.39
N SER A 92 27.98 -9.04 4.24
CA SER A 92 28.46 -8.99 5.62
C SER A 92 27.49 -9.73 6.54
N LEU A 93 27.94 -10.20 7.70
CA LEU A 93 27.08 -10.86 8.71
C LEU A 93 25.87 -10.00 9.13
N LEU A 94 25.95 -8.67 8.97
CA LEU A 94 24.86 -7.73 9.22
C LEU A 94 23.76 -7.74 8.14
N ASP A 95 24.00 -8.37 6.99
CA ASP A 95 23.04 -8.54 5.90
C ASP A 95 22.08 -9.73 6.14
N GLU A 96 22.41 -10.67 7.03
CA GLU A 96 21.62 -11.91 7.25
C GLU A 96 20.25 -11.69 7.92
N GLU A 97 20.02 -10.54 8.57
CA GLU A 97 18.73 -10.21 9.21
C GLU A 97 17.60 -9.93 8.21
N VAL A 98 17.92 -9.55 6.97
CA VAL A 98 16.92 -9.31 5.91
C VAL A 98 17.07 -10.42 4.89
N GLN A 99 16.09 -11.31 4.84
CA GLN A 99 16.13 -12.40 3.89
C GLN A 99 16.00 -11.82 2.48
N ASP A 100 17.00 -12.09 1.63
CA ASP A 100 17.09 -11.61 0.24
C ASP A 100 15.84 -11.97 -0.59
N HIS A 101 15.00 -12.91 -0.11
CA HIS A 101 13.76 -13.28 -0.77
C HIS A 101 12.53 -12.45 -0.48
N GLU A 102 12.60 -11.55 0.50
CA GLU A 102 11.53 -10.61 0.83
C GLU A 102 11.71 -9.26 0.11
N LEU A 103 12.83 -9.07 -0.58
CA LEU A 103 13.15 -7.81 -1.27
C LEU A 103 12.76 -7.89 -2.74
N ASP A 104 11.94 -6.93 -3.16
CA ASP A 104 11.63 -6.73 -4.57
C ASP A 104 12.85 -6.12 -5.29
N VAL A 105 13.19 -6.68 -6.45
CA VAL A 105 14.24 -6.15 -7.32
C VAL A 105 13.57 -5.37 -8.44
N VAL A 106 13.99 -4.12 -8.63
CA VAL A 106 13.49 -3.27 -9.70
C VAL A 106 14.58 -3.07 -10.73
N ASP A 107 14.20 -3.07 -12.01
CA ASP A 107 15.13 -2.72 -13.08
C ASP A 107 15.68 -1.29 -12.86
N PRO A 108 17.00 -1.12 -12.68
CA PRO A 108 17.60 0.18 -12.42
C PRO A 108 17.31 1.24 -13.48
N GLU A 109 17.15 0.86 -14.76
CA GLU A 109 16.79 1.80 -15.82
C GLU A 109 15.34 2.28 -15.67
N GLY A 110 14.41 1.39 -15.30
CA GLY A 110 13.02 1.74 -15.04
C GLY A 110 12.84 2.70 -13.86
N VAL A 111 13.63 2.54 -12.79
CA VAL A 111 13.64 3.49 -11.66
C VAL A 111 14.05 4.89 -12.15
N LEU A 112 15.07 4.99 -13.00
CA LEU A 112 15.57 6.26 -13.51
C LEU A 112 14.62 6.94 -14.53
N GLU A 113 13.85 6.17 -15.29
CA GLU A 113 12.91 6.70 -16.30
C GLU A 113 11.71 7.41 -15.65
N GLY A 114 11.29 6.97 -14.46
CA GLY A 114 10.11 7.50 -13.75
C GLY A 114 10.35 8.72 -12.85
N LEU A 115 11.59 9.21 -12.71
CA LEU A 115 11.94 10.29 -11.78
C LEU A 115 11.80 11.68 -12.39
N LYS A 116 11.40 12.65 -11.55
CA LYS A 116 11.34 14.08 -11.89
C LYS A 116 12.73 14.72 -11.80
N GLU A 117 12.88 15.92 -12.35
CA GLU A 117 14.18 16.62 -12.38
C GLU A 117 14.75 16.88 -10.97
N ASP A 118 13.91 17.29 -10.02
CA ASP A 118 14.32 17.51 -8.62
C ASP A 118 14.84 16.21 -7.98
N ASP A 119 14.08 15.13 -8.12
CA ASP A 119 14.44 13.80 -7.59
C ASP A 119 15.73 13.27 -8.24
N LEU A 120 15.97 13.55 -9.52
CA LEU A 120 17.22 13.20 -10.21
C LEU A 120 18.43 13.96 -9.64
N THR A 121 18.26 15.20 -9.18
CA THR A 121 19.35 15.95 -8.55
C THR A 121 19.66 15.46 -7.14
N GLU A 122 18.65 15.06 -6.36
CA GLU A 122 18.85 14.42 -5.06
C GLU A 122 19.54 13.08 -5.25
N LEU A 123 19.07 12.28 -6.21
CA LEU A 123 19.65 10.98 -6.53
C LEU A 123 21.10 11.09 -7.00
N GLU A 124 21.48 12.11 -7.79
CA GLU A 124 22.87 12.31 -8.20
C GLU A 124 23.80 12.56 -6.99
N LYS A 125 23.33 13.33 -6.00
CA LYS A 125 24.07 13.58 -4.76
C LYS A 125 24.18 12.32 -3.91
N GLU A 126 23.08 11.58 -3.77
CA GLU A 126 23.07 10.30 -3.05
C GLU A 126 24.01 9.28 -3.74
N ILE A 127 24.01 9.18 -5.07
CA ILE A 127 24.97 8.32 -5.80
C ILE A 127 26.41 8.75 -5.56
N GLU A 128 26.69 10.06 -5.46
CA GLU A 128 28.03 10.55 -5.14
C GLU A 128 28.52 10.09 -3.77
N THR A 129 27.66 10.09 -2.75
CA THR A 129 28.04 9.60 -1.42
C THR A 129 28.32 8.10 -1.42
N TYR A 130 27.53 7.30 -2.14
CA TYR A 130 27.85 5.88 -2.33
C TYR A 130 29.18 5.68 -3.07
N LEU A 131 29.50 6.52 -4.06
CA LEU A 131 30.72 6.41 -4.84
C LEU A 131 31.98 6.80 -4.06
N THR A 132 31.87 7.70 -3.07
CA THR A 132 32.98 8.03 -2.15
C THR A 132 33.23 6.92 -1.14
N LEU A 133 32.15 6.30 -0.63
CA LEU A 133 32.23 5.27 0.39
C LEU A 133 32.58 3.88 -0.17
N GLU A 134 32.32 3.62 -1.45
CA GLU A 134 32.49 2.30 -2.06
C GLU A 134 33.95 1.98 -2.39
N THR A 135 34.42 0.85 -1.87
CA THR A 135 35.79 0.34 -2.05
C THR A 135 35.91 -0.65 -3.22
N SER A 136 34.83 -1.37 -3.55
CA SER A 136 34.84 -2.38 -4.61
C SER A 136 34.79 -1.75 -6.01
N ARG A 137 35.69 -2.20 -6.90
CA ARG A 137 35.77 -1.70 -8.29
C ARG A 137 34.51 -1.98 -9.10
N SER A 138 33.89 -3.14 -8.95
CA SER A 138 32.65 -3.50 -9.66
C SER A 138 31.46 -2.62 -9.23
N ASN A 139 31.38 -2.33 -7.94
CA ASN A 139 30.32 -1.52 -7.36
C ASN A 139 30.48 -0.04 -7.74
N ARG A 140 31.71 0.48 -7.74
CA ARG A 140 32.01 1.83 -8.26
C ARG A 140 31.68 1.94 -9.75
N ASP A 141 31.97 0.91 -10.53
CA ASP A 141 31.62 0.82 -11.94
C ASP A 141 30.10 0.85 -12.19
N TYR A 142 29.30 0.28 -11.30
CA TYR A 142 27.84 0.37 -11.32
C TYR A 142 27.36 1.79 -10.98
N TRP A 143 27.86 2.37 -9.89
CA TRP A 143 27.48 3.73 -9.48
C TRP A 143 27.91 4.80 -10.50
N THR A 144 29.07 4.63 -11.14
CA THR A 144 29.53 5.52 -12.23
C THR A 144 28.64 5.41 -13.48
N ALA A 145 28.19 4.20 -13.82
CA ALA A 145 27.22 4.00 -14.91
C ALA A 145 25.89 4.70 -14.60
N LEU A 146 25.35 4.54 -13.38
CA LEU A 146 24.13 5.23 -12.93
C LEU A 146 24.28 6.75 -12.96
N LYS A 147 25.42 7.29 -12.47
CA LYS A 147 25.72 8.72 -12.50
C LYS A 147 25.76 9.26 -13.94
N THR A 148 26.32 8.49 -14.88
CA THR A 148 26.38 8.87 -16.30
C THR A 148 24.98 8.97 -16.90
N ILE A 149 24.09 8.04 -16.57
CA ILE A 149 22.69 8.05 -17.03
C ILE A 149 21.92 9.22 -16.41
N CYS A 150 22.09 9.51 -15.11
CA CYS A 150 21.45 10.65 -14.45
C CYS A 150 21.86 11.98 -15.10
N LYS A 151 23.16 12.16 -15.39
CA LYS A 151 23.68 13.36 -16.07
C LYS A 151 23.12 13.53 -17.47
N ASP A 152 22.99 12.45 -18.22
CA ASP A 152 22.39 12.49 -19.56
C ASP A 152 20.91 12.85 -19.50
N ARG A 153 20.15 12.25 -18.58
CA ARG A 153 18.71 12.53 -18.41
C ARG A 153 18.45 14.01 -18.10
N ARG A 154 19.23 14.61 -17.19
CA ARG A 154 19.15 16.04 -16.88
C ARG A 154 19.47 16.91 -18.09
N ARG A 155 20.45 16.51 -18.91
CA ARG A 155 20.79 17.22 -20.15
C ARG A 155 19.68 17.11 -21.18
N LYS A 156 19.07 15.93 -21.36
CA LYS A 156 17.93 15.72 -22.26
C LYS A 156 16.71 16.53 -21.83
N SER A 157 16.36 16.56 -20.54
CA SER A 157 15.29 17.44 -19.99
C SER A 157 15.52 18.91 -20.37
N ARG A 158 16.75 19.40 -20.16
CA ARG A 158 17.13 20.79 -20.48
C ARG A 158 17.21 21.08 -21.99
N ALA A 159 17.53 20.09 -22.82
CA ALA A 159 17.64 20.22 -24.28
C ALA A 159 16.27 20.11 -24.97
N GLU A 160 15.36 19.28 -24.47
CA GLU A 160 13.97 19.21 -24.91
C GLU A 160 13.24 20.52 -24.64
N ALA A 161 13.48 21.14 -23.48
CA ALA A 161 13.00 22.50 -23.18
C ALA A 161 13.52 23.58 -24.15
N ARG A 162 14.56 23.28 -24.94
CA ARG A 162 15.20 24.18 -25.93
C ARG A 162 14.92 23.79 -27.39
N GLY A 163 14.19 22.70 -27.64
CA GLY A 163 13.71 22.33 -28.98
C GLY A 163 14.74 21.67 -29.92
N THR A 164 15.89 21.18 -29.45
CA THR A 164 16.98 20.66 -30.31
C THR A 164 17.06 19.11 -30.41
N SER A 165 15.94 18.38 -30.38
CA SER A 165 15.95 16.90 -30.17
C SER A 165 16.01 16.00 -31.43
N SER A 166 15.89 16.57 -32.63
CA SER A 166 15.66 15.76 -33.86
C SER A 166 16.80 14.79 -34.17
N VAL A 167 18.06 15.22 -34.09
CA VAL A 167 19.23 14.38 -34.43
C VAL A 167 19.52 13.34 -33.34
N SER A 168 19.24 13.67 -32.07
CA SER A 168 19.43 12.73 -30.96
C SER A 168 18.51 11.52 -31.03
N ALA A 169 17.29 11.67 -31.57
CA ALA A 169 16.34 10.57 -31.68
C ALA A 169 16.79 9.50 -32.69
N ASP A 170 17.38 9.91 -33.81
CA ASP A 170 17.91 8.99 -34.82
C ASP A 170 19.17 8.27 -34.32
N ILE A 171 20.05 8.97 -33.60
CA ILE A 171 21.20 8.35 -32.92
C ILE A 171 20.72 7.32 -31.88
N ASP A 172 19.69 7.65 -31.10
CA ASP A 172 19.15 6.73 -30.09
C ASP A 172 18.52 5.48 -30.74
N ARG A 173 17.81 5.61 -31.88
CA ARG A 173 17.30 4.45 -32.64
C ARG A 173 18.41 3.53 -33.16
N LEU A 174 19.53 4.11 -33.58
CA LEU A 174 20.68 3.34 -34.07
C LEU A 174 21.41 2.60 -32.94
N LEU A 175 21.51 3.21 -31.76
CA LEU A 175 22.25 2.64 -30.62
C LEU A 175 21.41 1.70 -29.75
N ALA A 176 20.09 1.86 -29.71
CA ALA A 176 19.19 1.09 -28.86
C ALA A 176 19.25 -0.45 -29.01
N PRO A 177 19.34 -1.04 -30.22
CA PRO A 177 19.37 -2.50 -30.37
C PRO A 177 20.77 -3.11 -30.19
N LYS A 178 21.82 -2.30 -30.01
CA LYS A 178 23.21 -2.79 -30.03
C LYS A 178 23.64 -3.38 -28.69
N THR A 179 24.46 -4.42 -28.72
CA THR A 179 25.01 -5.05 -27.51
C THR A 179 26.18 -4.23 -26.93
N PHE A 180 26.57 -4.51 -25.69
CA PHE A 180 27.70 -3.82 -25.05
C PHE A 180 29.00 -3.91 -25.86
N GLU A 181 29.31 -5.08 -26.41
CA GLU A 181 30.51 -5.32 -27.23
C GLU A 181 30.47 -4.55 -28.56
N GLN A 182 29.28 -4.50 -29.18
CA GLN A 182 29.06 -3.70 -30.39
C GLN A 182 29.19 -2.21 -30.11
N LEU A 183 28.74 -1.74 -28.94
CA LEU A 183 28.91 -0.35 -28.52
C LEU A 183 30.39 -0.03 -28.25
N GLU A 184 31.14 -0.95 -27.66
CA GLU A 184 32.58 -0.77 -27.40
C GLU A 184 33.40 -0.70 -28.70
N THR A 185 33.12 -1.57 -29.68
CA THR A 185 33.76 -1.50 -30.99
C THR A 185 33.43 -0.20 -31.72
N LEU A 186 32.18 0.28 -31.64
CA LEU A 186 31.79 1.58 -32.18
C LEU A 186 32.48 2.74 -31.45
N GLU A 187 32.70 2.65 -30.14
CA GLU A 187 33.44 3.67 -29.38
C GLU A 187 34.86 3.84 -29.94
N VAL A 188 35.54 2.72 -30.20
CA VAL A 188 36.90 2.70 -30.76
C VAL A 188 36.92 3.29 -32.17
N GLN A 189 35.94 2.92 -33.00
CA GLN A 189 35.82 3.45 -34.36
C GLN A 189 35.52 4.96 -34.37
N VAL A 190 34.61 5.43 -33.51
CA VAL A 190 34.27 6.85 -33.35
C VAL A 190 35.48 7.65 -32.86
N LYS A 191 36.21 7.16 -31.85
CA LYS A 191 37.43 7.81 -31.35
C LYS A 191 38.49 7.90 -32.44
N LYS A 192 38.74 6.81 -33.17
CA LYS A 192 39.68 6.79 -34.30
C LYS A 192 39.29 7.79 -35.41
N LYS A 193 38.00 7.98 -35.65
CA LYS A 193 37.48 8.98 -36.59
C LYS A 193 37.55 10.42 -36.07
N LEU A 194 37.49 10.62 -34.76
CA LEU A 194 37.69 11.94 -34.14
C LEU A 194 39.18 12.33 -34.13
N ASP A 195 40.07 11.34 -34.01
CA ASP A 195 41.52 11.53 -34.04
C ASP A 195 42.07 11.67 -35.48
N SER A 196 41.29 11.33 -36.51
CA SER A 196 41.68 11.53 -37.91
C SER A 196 41.45 12.98 -38.35
N ASP A 197 42.42 13.55 -39.07
CA ASP A 197 42.38 14.91 -39.61
C ASP A 197 41.47 15.04 -40.86
N GLU A 198 40.38 14.26 -40.90
CA GLU A 198 39.37 14.31 -41.95
C GLU A 198 38.40 15.49 -41.68
N PRO A 199 37.92 16.21 -42.70
CA PRO A 199 36.94 17.29 -42.54
C PRO A 199 35.59 16.68 -42.16
N ILE A 200 35.37 16.54 -40.86
CA ILE A 200 34.23 15.88 -40.25
C ILE A 200 33.43 16.89 -39.41
N ASP A 201 32.12 16.66 -39.25
CA ASP A 201 31.28 17.39 -38.30
C ASP A 201 31.61 16.98 -36.86
N TYR A 202 32.57 17.67 -36.24
CA TYR A 202 33.00 17.40 -34.87
C TYR A 202 31.85 17.42 -33.85
N ASP A 203 30.86 18.30 -34.02
CA ASP A 203 29.72 18.41 -33.09
C ASP A 203 28.83 17.16 -33.13
N TYR A 204 28.57 16.64 -34.33
CA TYR A 204 27.84 15.38 -34.50
C TYR A 204 28.58 14.19 -33.87
N TRP A 205 29.87 14.03 -34.13
CA TRP A 205 30.64 12.89 -33.60
C TRP A 205 30.90 13.00 -32.10
N GLU A 206 31.04 14.21 -31.56
CA GLU A 206 31.04 14.43 -30.12
C GLU A 206 29.70 14.07 -29.49
N GLN A 207 28.57 14.45 -30.11
CA GLN A 207 27.24 14.07 -29.63
C GLN A 207 27.03 12.55 -29.69
N LEU A 208 27.50 11.90 -30.77
CA LEU A 208 27.47 10.45 -30.91
C LEU A 208 28.33 9.77 -29.83
N LEU A 209 29.54 10.26 -29.57
CA LEU A 209 30.42 9.70 -28.53
C LEU A 209 29.81 9.85 -27.13
N ARG A 210 29.16 10.98 -26.84
CA ARG A 210 28.43 11.19 -25.58
C ARG A 210 27.27 10.21 -25.44
N ASN A 211 26.40 10.11 -26.45
CA ASN A 211 25.29 9.17 -26.47
C ASN A 211 25.78 7.72 -26.34
N LEU A 212 26.89 7.38 -27.00
CA LEU A 212 27.50 6.06 -26.94
C LEU A 212 27.97 5.72 -25.52
N ARG A 213 28.60 6.65 -24.79
CA ARG A 213 28.96 6.44 -23.37
C ARG A 213 27.74 6.17 -22.50
N VAL A 214 26.63 6.85 -22.77
CA VAL A 214 25.35 6.63 -22.05
C VAL A 214 24.76 5.27 -22.39
N TRP A 215 24.69 4.90 -23.67
CA TRP A 215 24.22 3.59 -24.11
C TRP A 215 25.12 2.46 -23.62
N LYS A 216 26.44 2.67 -23.52
CA LYS A 216 27.39 1.73 -22.90
C LYS A 216 27.11 1.57 -21.41
N ALA A 217 26.85 2.66 -20.69
CA ALA A 217 26.44 2.63 -19.28
C ALA A 217 25.10 1.90 -19.09
N LYS A 218 24.10 2.19 -19.95
CA LYS A 218 22.80 1.48 -19.96
C LYS A 218 22.95 0.00 -20.27
N ALA A 219 23.76 -0.37 -21.26
CA ALA A 219 24.00 -1.77 -21.62
C ALA A 219 24.72 -2.53 -20.49
N LYS A 220 25.70 -1.91 -19.83
CA LYS A 220 26.36 -2.47 -18.64
C LYS A 220 25.36 -2.68 -17.50
N LEU A 221 24.50 -1.69 -17.25
CA LEU A 221 23.46 -1.76 -16.23
C LEU A 221 22.44 -2.87 -16.51
N ARG A 222 21.98 -2.98 -17.77
CA ARG A 222 21.08 -4.04 -18.23
C ARG A 222 21.70 -5.43 -18.09
N ARG A 223 22.99 -5.57 -18.37
CA ARG A 223 23.69 -6.86 -18.18
C ARG A 223 23.69 -7.27 -16.72
N VAL A 224 24.08 -6.35 -15.83
CA VAL A 224 24.09 -6.59 -14.38
C VAL A 224 22.68 -6.89 -13.87
N SER A 225 21.66 -6.12 -14.27
CA SER A 225 20.28 -6.37 -13.85
C SER A 225 19.74 -7.71 -14.36
N GLN A 226 20.04 -8.09 -15.60
CA GLN A 226 19.63 -9.40 -16.15
C GLN A 226 20.29 -10.58 -15.43
N GLU A 227 21.55 -10.47 -15.04
CA GLU A 227 22.24 -11.51 -14.26
C GLU A 227 21.56 -11.70 -12.90
N ILE A 228 21.28 -10.61 -12.18
CA ILE A 228 20.56 -10.64 -10.88
C ILE A 228 19.15 -11.23 -11.03
N LEU A 229 18.40 -10.75 -12.02
CA LEU A 229 17.03 -11.19 -12.25
C LEU A 229 16.98 -12.69 -12.58
N LYS A 230 17.95 -13.20 -13.34
CA LYS A 230 18.06 -14.65 -13.64
C LYS A 230 18.31 -15.47 -12.38
N GLU A 231 19.32 -15.11 -11.58
CA GLU A 231 19.64 -15.83 -10.33
C GLU A 231 18.44 -15.84 -9.37
N ARG A 232 17.78 -14.69 -9.22
CA ARG A 232 16.58 -14.56 -8.39
C ARG A 232 15.43 -15.42 -8.88
N LEU A 233 15.18 -15.41 -10.18
CA LEU A 233 14.12 -16.18 -10.82
C LEU A 233 14.36 -17.68 -10.69
N GLU A 234 15.62 -18.13 -10.76
CA GLU A 234 16.00 -19.51 -10.48
C GLU A 234 15.78 -19.88 -9.00
N ALA A 235 16.19 -19.02 -8.06
CA ALA A 235 15.97 -19.24 -6.63
C ALA A 235 14.47 -19.34 -6.29
N LEU A 236 13.65 -18.43 -6.83
CA LEU A 236 12.21 -18.44 -6.67
C LEU A 236 11.56 -19.68 -7.30
N ARG A 237 12.01 -20.11 -8.48
CA ARG A 237 11.53 -21.36 -9.11
C ARG A 237 11.83 -22.57 -8.23
N LYS A 238 13.02 -22.65 -7.65
CA LYS A 238 13.40 -23.73 -6.73
C LYS A 238 12.51 -23.74 -5.48
N GLN A 239 12.25 -22.58 -4.89
CA GLN A 239 11.34 -22.45 -3.75
C GLN A 239 9.89 -22.87 -4.11
N GLN A 240 9.40 -22.46 -5.30
CA GLN A 240 8.09 -22.90 -5.79
C GLN A 240 8.02 -24.40 -6.00
N GLN A 241 9.09 -25.01 -6.51
CA GLN A 241 9.16 -26.46 -6.67
C GLN A 241 9.13 -27.18 -5.32
N GLU A 242 9.92 -26.74 -4.33
CA GLU A 242 9.95 -27.32 -2.99
C GLU A 242 8.58 -27.21 -2.27
N THR A 243 7.95 -26.05 -2.35
CA THR A 243 6.61 -25.84 -1.80
C THR A 243 5.54 -26.67 -2.52
N ALA A 244 5.60 -26.77 -3.85
CA ALA A 244 4.70 -27.63 -4.62
C ALA A 244 4.85 -29.11 -4.24
N LEU A 245 6.07 -29.59 -4.03
CA LEU A 245 6.33 -30.95 -3.55
C LEU A 245 5.78 -31.18 -2.13
N SER A 246 5.95 -30.20 -1.23
CA SER A 246 5.38 -30.27 0.13
C SER A 246 3.84 -30.33 0.11
N VAL A 247 3.21 -29.47 -0.69
CA VAL A 247 1.74 -29.47 -0.87
C VAL A 247 1.28 -30.78 -1.50
N GLN A 248 1.99 -31.28 -2.51
CA GLN A 248 1.69 -32.56 -3.16
C GLN A 248 1.69 -33.70 -2.14
N SER A 249 2.75 -33.83 -1.32
CA SER A 249 2.82 -34.83 -0.26
C SER A 249 1.68 -34.69 0.74
N ARG A 250 1.36 -33.47 1.18
CA ARG A 250 0.26 -33.21 2.11
C ARG A 250 -1.11 -33.59 1.52
N VAL A 251 -1.35 -33.25 0.26
CA VAL A 251 -2.58 -33.61 -0.45
C VAL A 251 -2.65 -35.12 -0.64
N GLN A 252 -1.55 -35.80 -0.98
CA GLN A 252 -1.50 -37.25 -1.08
C GLN A 252 -1.87 -37.92 0.24
N THR A 253 -1.30 -37.49 1.37
CA THR A 253 -1.66 -38.03 2.69
C THR A 253 -3.15 -37.79 3.01
N MET A 254 -3.69 -36.61 2.70
CA MET A 254 -5.12 -36.33 2.88
C MET A 254 -6.00 -37.21 1.98
N LEU A 255 -5.58 -37.44 0.73
CA LEU A 255 -6.31 -38.28 -0.22
C LEU A 255 -6.28 -39.75 0.20
N GLU A 256 -5.14 -40.23 0.73
CA GLU A 256 -5.00 -41.58 1.28
C GLU A 256 -5.84 -41.76 2.54
N ALA A 257 -5.84 -40.78 3.45
CA ALA A 257 -6.72 -40.78 4.61
C ALA A 257 -8.20 -40.77 4.21
N ALA A 258 -8.56 -39.98 3.20
CA ALA A 258 -9.92 -39.96 2.65
C ALA A 258 -10.29 -41.27 1.95
N ARG A 259 -9.36 -41.94 1.26
CA ARG A 259 -9.54 -43.28 0.68
C ARG A 259 -9.74 -44.35 1.75
N GLN A 260 -9.07 -44.23 2.89
CA GLN A 260 -9.23 -45.15 4.01
C GLN A 260 -10.56 -44.94 4.76
N LEU A 261 -11.08 -43.70 4.78
CA LEU A 261 -12.35 -43.35 5.43
C LEU A 261 -13.59 -43.53 4.55
N ASN A 262 -13.45 -43.65 3.23
CA ASN A 262 -14.60 -43.69 2.32
C ASN A 262 -14.78 -45.04 1.62
N THR A 263 -15.87 -45.71 1.98
CA THR A 263 -16.53 -46.82 1.31
C THR A 263 -17.04 -46.39 -0.07
N GLY A 264 -16.20 -46.45 -1.10
CA GLY A 264 -16.63 -46.72 -2.49
C GLY A 264 -17.63 -45.79 -3.21
N VAL A 265 -18.10 -44.68 -2.65
CA VAL A 265 -19.00 -43.77 -3.39
C VAL A 265 -18.16 -42.70 -4.08
N SER A 266 -17.79 -43.00 -5.32
CA SER A 266 -17.33 -41.99 -6.27
C SER A 266 -18.50 -41.03 -6.52
N THR A 267 -18.50 -39.84 -5.90
CA THR A 267 -19.40 -38.75 -6.29
C THR A 267 -18.94 -38.21 -7.64
N SER A 268 -19.15 -38.98 -8.71
CA SER A 268 -19.35 -38.38 -10.02
C SER A 268 -20.68 -37.66 -9.92
N VAL A 269 -20.65 -36.37 -9.62
CA VAL A 269 -21.82 -35.52 -9.82
C VAL A 269 -22.11 -35.60 -11.31
N ALA A 270 -23.21 -36.24 -11.69
CA ALA A 270 -23.63 -36.28 -13.08
C ALA A 270 -23.79 -34.84 -13.55
N TYR A 271 -23.22 -34.53 -14.72
CA TYR A 271 -23.37 -33.20 -15.31
C TYR A 271 -24.87 -32.93 -15.49
N ASP A 272 -25.35 -31.92 -14.78
CA ASP A 272 -26.71 -31.42 -14.87
C ASP A 272 -26.66 -30.04 -15.54
N PRO A 273 -27.19 -29.89 -16.76
CA PRO A 273 -27.25 -28.60 -17.45
C PRO A 273 -27.95 -27.49 -16.65
N ALA A 274 -28.75 -27.82 -15.63
CA ALA A 274 -29.35 -26.83 -14.73
C ALA A 274 -28.36 -26.17 -13.76
N LEU A 275 -27.14 -26.70 -13.64
CA LEU A 275 -26.04 -26.11 -12.87
C LEU A 275 -25.21 -25.11 -13.68
N ASP A 276 -25.37 -25.09 -15.01
CA ASP A 276 -24.75 -24.09 -15.86
C ASP A 276 -25.48 -22.74 -15.71
N PRO A 277 -24.75 -21.62 -15.63
CA PRO A 277 -25.37 -20.31 -15.51
C PRO A 277 -26.25 -20.01 -16.73
N GLU A 278 -27.48 -19.58 -16.49
CA GLU A 278 -28.40 -19.20 -17.58
C GLU A 278 -27.82 -18.00 -18.36
N PRO A 279 -27.89 -18.02 -19.71
CA PRO A 279 -27.43 -16.91 -20.53
C PRO A 279 -28.27 -15.67 -20.24
N LEU A 280 -27.62 -14.66 -19.65
CA LEU A 280 -28.26 -13.41 -19.27
C LEU A 280 -28.42 -12.51 -20.49
N LEU A 281 -29.68 -12.24 -20.87
CA LEU A 281 -30.04 -11.30 -21.95
C LEU A 281 -29.77 -9.82 -21.58
N LYS A 282 -29.42 -9.53 -20.32
CA LYS A 282 -29.11 -8.19 -19.82
C LYS A 282 -27.92 -8.27 -18.87
N LEU A 283 -26.96 -7.37 -19.08
CA LEU A 283 -25.82 -7.17 -18.17
C LEU A 283 -26.32 -6.81 -16.76
N HIS A 284 -25.70 -7.36 -15.74
CA HIS A 284 -26.01 -7.01 -14.35
C HIS A 284 -25.64 -5.55 -14.07
N ALA A 285 -26.26 -4.94 -13.04
CA ALA A 285 -25.97 -3.56 -12.65
C ALA A 285 -24.47 -3.35 -12.30
N GLU A 286 -23.84 -4.37 -11.75
CA GLU A 286 -22.40 -4.41 -11.44
C GLU A 286 -21.55 -4.31 -12.71
N GLU A 287 -21.87 -5.10 -13.75
CA GLU A 287 -21.15 -5.07 -15.03
C GLU A 287 -21.37 -3.77 -15.78
N LYS A 288 -22.55 -3.17 -15.65
CA LYS A 288 -22.85 -1.86 -16.23
C LYS A 288 -22.06 -0.72 -15.59
N SER A 289 -21.57 -0.92 -14.36
CA SER A 289 -20.73 0.04 -13.64
C SER A 289 -19.23 -0.10 -13.94
N LEU A 290 -18.81 -1.15 -14.67
CA LEU A 290 -17.42 -1.35 -15.05
C LEU A 290 -16.96 -0.30 -16.07
N GLU A 291 -15.68 0.06 -15.99
CA GLU A 291 -15.06 0.99 -16.91
C GLU A 291 -15.03 0.41 -18.33
N GLN A 292 -15.70 1.09 -19.26
CA GLN A 292 -15.65 0.73 -20.67
C GLN A 292 -14.37 1.27 -21.29
N VAL A 293 -13.46 0.38 -21.68
CA VAL A 293 -12.20 0.72 -22.32
C VAL A 293 -12.26 0.37 -23.80
N GLU A 294 -11.79 1.30 -24.63
CA GLU A 294 -11.64 1.07 -26.07
C GLU A 294 -10.62 -0.05 -26.35
N GLU A 295 -10.98 -0.99 -27.24
CA GLU A 295 -10.17 -2.19 -27.52
C GLU A 295 -8.71 -1.87 -27.83
N ARG A 296 -8.44 -0.83 -28.63
CA ARG A 296 -7.08 -0.43 -29.00
C ARG A 296 -6.26 -0.02 -27.77
N LYS A 297 -6.85 0.78 -26.88
CA LYS A 297 -6.18 1.23 -25.64
C LYS A 297 -5.93 0.08 -24.69
N PHE A 298 -6.86 -0.87 -24.63
CA PHE A 298 -6.71 -2.08 -23.84
C PHE A 298 -5.55 -2.95 -24.34
N LEU A 299 -5.47 -3.18 -25.67
CA LEU A 299 -4.36 -3.92 -26.27
C LEU A 299 -3.01 -3.22 -26.05
N ASP A 300 -2.95 -1.89 -26.19
CA ASP A 300 -1.74 -1.12 -25.91
C ASP A 300 -1.31 -1.21 -24.43
N ASN A 301 -2.27 -1.22 -23.50
CA ASN A 301 -2.01 -1.47 -22.09
C ASN A 301 -1.45 -2.88 -21.87
N ILE A 302 -2.06 -3.90 -22.50
CA ILE A 302 -1.57 -5.29 -22.41
C ILE A 302 -0.15 -5.41 -22.94
N LEU A 303 0.15 -4.80 -24.09
CA LEU A 303 1.50 -4.86 -24.66
C LEU A 303 2.53 -4.20 -23.74
N ARG A 304 2.18 -3.05 -23.13
CA ARG A 304 3.03 -2.38 -22.16
C ARG A 304 3.25 -3.22 -20.90
N GLU A 305 2.18 -3.78 -20.32
CA GLU A 305 2.30 -4.67 -19.16
C GLU A 305 3.10 -5.93 -19.50
N ARG A 306 2.91 -6.53 -20.68
CA ARG A 306 3.70 -7.66 -21.15
C ARG A 306 5.19 -7.31 -21.27
N GLN A 307 5.52 -6.16 -21.85
CA GLN A 307 6.91 -5.70 -21.95
C GLN A 307 7.52 -5.46 -20.57
N LYS A 308 6.76 -4.87 -19.65
CA LYS A 308 7.17 -4.67 -18.25
C LYS A 308 7.45 -6.01 -17.57
N ILE A 309 6.56 -6.99 -17.70
CA ILE A 309 6.71 -8.33 -17.13
C ILE A 309 7.94 -9.05 -17.73
N ILE A 310 8.16 -8.94 -19.04
CA ILE A 310 9.34 -9.53 -19.70
C ILE A 310 10.63 -8.88 -19.19
N LYS A 311 10.64 -7.56 -19.00
CA LYS A 311 11.80 -6.82 -18.49
C LYS A 311 12.12 -7.17 -17.04
N MET A 312 11.10 -7.32 -16.21
CA MET A 312 11.22 -7.59 -14.77
C MET A 312 11.41 -9.08 -14.45
N GLY A 313 11.10 -9.97 -15.40
CA GLY A 313 10.98 -11.41 -15.14
C GLY A 313 9.68 -11.74 -14.42
N TYR A 314 9.00 -12.81 -14.85
CA TYR A 314 7.78 -13.29 -14.20
C TYR A 314 8.07 -14.55 -13.41
N VAL A 315 7.94 -14.45 -12.10
CA VAL A 315 7.64 -15.59 -11.26
C VAL A 315 6.21 -15.36 -10.79
N PRO A 316 5.26 -16.30 -10.99
CA PRO A 316 3.95 -16.19 -10.41
C PRO A 316 4.12 -15.90 -8.93
N MET A 317 3.74 -14.72 -8.45
CA MET A 317 3.71 -14.52 -7.01
C MET A 317 2.84 -15.65 -6.49
N GLN A 318 3.38 -16.48 -5.58
CA GLN A 318 2.48 -17.17 -4.68
C GLN A 318 1.64 -16.02 -4.15
N SER A 319 0.33 -16.08 -4.38
CA SER A 319 -0.57 -15.29 -3.57
C SER A 319 -0.09 -15.63 -2.17
N GLN A 320 0.70 -14.74 -1.55
CA GLN A 320 0.69 -14.68 -0.12
C GLN A 320 -0.79 -14.55 0.10
N THR A 321 -1.41 -15.60 0.61
CA THR A 321 -2.63 -15.44 1.37
C THR A 321 -2.24 -14.68 2.64
N GLN A 322 -1.63 -13.50 2.51
CA GLN A 322 -2.18 -12.35 3.15
C GLN A 322 -3.52 -12.15 2.46
N ASP A 323 -4.58 -12.04 3.24
CA ASP A 323 -5.89 -11.65 2.79
C ASP A 323 -5.81 -10.46 1.81
N VAL A 324 -5.78 -10.74 0.50
CA VAL A 324 -6.00 -9.72 -0.52
C VAL A 324 -7.50 -9.44 -0.52
N SER A 325 -7.87 -8.61 0.44
CA SER A 325 -8.83 -7.54 0.22
C SER A 325 -8.55 -6.89 -1.13
N ILE A 326 -9.49 -7.06 -2.05
CA ILE A 326 -9.49 -6.44 -3.37
C ILE A 326 -9.55 -4.92 -3.15
N SER A 327 -8.44 -4.23 -3.39
CA SER A 327 -8.39 -2.77 -3.43
C SER A 327 -8.57 -2.33 -4.89
N LEU A 328 -9.77 -1.85 -5.19
CA LEU A 328 -10.06 -1.07 -6.39
C LEU A 328 -9.50 0.35 -6.25
N PRO A 329 -9.08 1.01 -7.35
CA PRO A 329 -8.39 2.30 -7.30
C PRO A 329 -9.36 3.45 -6.98
N THR A 330 -9.11 4.14 -5.87
CA THR A 330 -9.83 5.35 -5.47
C THR A 330 -9.23 6.57 -6.17
N SER A 331 -9.97 7.17 -7.10
CA SER A 331 -9.74 8.55 -7.51
C SER A 331 -10.22 9.50 -6.40
N LYS A 332 -9.36 10.44 -6.00
CA LYS A 332 -9.72 11.49 -5.04
C LYS A 332 -10.66 12.50 -5.71
N PRO A 333 -11.68 12.98 -4.97
CA PRO A 333 -11.91 14.41 -4.93
C PRO A 333 -11.74 14.98 -3.53
N SER A 334 -11.34 16.23 -3.57
CA SER A 334 -11.13 17.23 -2.54
C SER A 334 -12.15 17.29 -1.40
N GLN A 335 -11.60 17.69 -0.25
CA GLN A 335 -12.21 18.15 1.00
C GLN A 335 -13.57 18.85 0.85
N ALA A 336 -14.55 18.38 1.64
CA ALA A 336 -15.50 19.23 2.34
C ALA A 336 -16.03 18.49 3.58
N ASN A 337 -16.16 19.24 4.69
CA ASN A 337 -16.43 18.80 6.05
C ASN A 337 -17.77 18.06 6.23
N GLY A 338 -17.78 17.01 7.07
CA GLY A 338 -18.99 16.38 7.61
C GLY A 338 -18.68 15.05 8.30
N SER A 339 -19.10 14.89 9.55
CA SER A 339 -18.69 13.85 10.49
C SER A 339 -18.98 12.40 10.07
N VAL A 340 -18.01 11.55 10.40
CA VAL A 340 -17.82 10.13 10.11
C VAL A 340 -18.71 9.23 10.99
N VAL A 341 -19.42 8.28 10.39
CA VAL A 341 -19.68 6.95 10.97
C VAL A 341 -19.23 5.91 9.94
N SER A 342 -18.46 4.94 10.44
CA SER A 342 -17.49 4.13 9.71
C SER A 342 -18.05 3.31 8.55
N ARG A 343 -17.43 3.44 7.39
CA ARG A 343 -17.69 2.68 6.16
C ARG A 343 -16.98 1.31 6.12
N PHE A 344 -16.31 0.91 7.19
CA PHE A 344 -15.62 -0.38 7.31
C PHE A 344 -15.62 -0.83 8.77
N ALA A 345 -16.48 -1.79 9.12
CA ALA A 345 -16.25 -2.62 10.30
C ALA A 345 -15.44 -3.86 9.86
N PRO A 346 -14.35 -4.24 10.55
CA PRO A 346 -13.54 -5.40 10.19
C PRO A 346 -14.40 -6.67 10.26
N VAL A 347 -14.32 -7.52 9.24
CA VAL A 347 -14.88 -8.87 9.30
C VAL A 347 -13.98 -9.69 10.22
N GLU A 348 -14.32 -9.79 11.50
CA GLU A 348 -13.74 -10.82 12.37
C GLU A 348 -14.25 -12.20 11.87
N LYS A 349 -13.41 -12.90 11.11
CA LYS A 349 -13.69 -14.25 10.59
C LYS A 349 -13.59 -15.34 11.66
N GLU A 350 -13.25 -15.01 12.90
CA GLU A 350 -13.06 -16.01 13.95
C GLU A 350 -14.37 -16.37 14.64
N GLY A 351 -14.81 -17.63 14.50
CA GLY A 351 -15.85 -18.23 15.35
C GLY A 351 -17.23 -18.43 14.73
N TYR A 352 -17.46 -18.02 13.48
CA TYR A 352 -18.76 -18.21 12.80
C TYR A 352 -18.80 -19.51 11.98
N SER A 353 -19.90 -20.26 12.10
CA SER A 353 -20.16 -21.46 11.28
C SER A 353 -20.30 -21.08 9.79
N LYS A 354 -19.85 -21.95 8.89
CA LYS A 354 -19.97 -21.76 7.42
C LYS A 354 -21.41 -21.50 7.00
N ALA A 355 -22.37 -22.12 7.69
CA ALA A 355 -23.80 -21.90 7.46
C ALA A 355 -24.21 -20.45 7.76
N THR A 356 -23.67 -19.83 8.81
CA THR A 356 -23.93 -18.42 9.16
C THR A 356 -23.40 -17.48 8.09
N MET A 357 -22.20 -17.75 7.56
CA MET A 357 -21.61 -16.92 6.51
C MET A 357 -22.40 -16.99 5.21
N ALA A 358 -22.80 -18.18 4.77
CA ALA A 358 -23.58 -18.35 3.54
C ALA A 358 -24.95 -17.65 3.59
N LEU A 359 -25.65 -17.71 4.75
CA LEU A 359 -26.93 -17.01 4.91
C LEU A 359 -26.75 -15.49 4.95
N TYR A 360 -25.68 -15.01 5.58
CA TYR A 360 -25.34 -13.59 5.61
C TYR A 360 -24.99 -13.07 4.21
N GLU A 361 -24.12 -13.76 3.48
CA GLU A 361 -23.72 -13.39 2.12
C GLU A 361 -24.91 -13.37 1.16
N ARG A 362 -25.85 -14.32 1.29
CA ARG A 362 -27.10 -14.31 0.52
C ARG A 362 -27.95 -13.07 0.78
N GLU A 363 -28.05 -12.63 2.04
CA GLU A 363 -28.85 -11.44 2.39
C GLU A 363 -28.16 -10.14 1.96
N VAL A 364 -26.82 -10.12 1.97
CA VAL A 364 -26.01 -9.02 1.41
C VAL A 364 -26.16 -8.95 -0.11
N ALA A 365 -26.09 -10.09 -0.80
CA ALA A 365 -26.25 -10.20 -2.24
C ALA A 365 -27.63 -9.76 -2.75
N ARG A 366 -28.66 -9.77 -1.87
CA ARG A 366 -29.98 -9.23 -2.19
C ARG A 366 -29.97 -7.71 -2.41
N GLY A 367 -28.92 -7.00 -1.98
CA GLY A 367 -28.78 -5.56 -2.15
C GLY A 367 -29.64 -4.76 -1.17
N VAL A 368 -29.33 -3.47 -1.04
CA VAL A 368 -30.05 -2.50 -0.21
C VAL A 368 -30.98 -1.68 -1.12
N GLU A 369 -32.26 -1.62 -0.77
CA GLU A 369 -33.30 -0.94 -1.57
C GLU A 369 -33.23 0.59 -1.38
N GLU A 370 -33.79 1.36 -2.32
CA GLU A 370 -33.82 2.83 -2.25
C GLU A 370 -34.58 3.32 -1.00
N GLY A 371 -33.89 4.00 -0.08
CA GLY A 371 -34.44 4.42 1.21
C GLY A 371 -34.12 3.49 2.39
N GLU A 372 -33.32 2.43 2.18
CA GLU A 372 -32.80 1.59 3.25
C GLU A 372 -31.34 1.92 3.56
N GLU A 373 -30.99 1.95 4.85
CA GLU A 373 -29.63 2.15 5.32
C GLU A 373 -29.22 1.01 6.26
N ILE A 374 -27.95 0.59 6.23
CA ILE A 374 -27.48 -0.51 7.08
C ILE A 374 -27.45 -0.05 8.54
N PHE A 375 -28.02 -0.87 9.43
CA PHE A 375 -28.11 -0.57 10.85
C PHE A 375 -27.18 -1.48 11.67
N ALA A 376 -26.16 -0.90 12.31
CA ALA A 376 -25.17 -1.61 13.12
C ALA A 376 -25.01 -1.06 14.55
N GLY A 377 -26.01 -0.33 15.07
CA GLY A 377 -26.00 0.23 16.42
C GLY A 377 -26.31 -0.81 17.50
N GLU A 378 -25.43 -1.80 17.67
CA GLU A 378 -25.48 -2.76 18.78
C GLU A 378 -25.19 -2.04 20.10
N GLU A 379 -26.02 -2.29 21.11
CA GLU A 379 -25.81 -1.78 22.46
C GLU A 379 -25.24 -2.89 23.34
N GLU A 380 -24.19 -2.59 24.11
CA GLU A 380 -23.60 -3.54 25.05
C GLU A 380 -24.57 -3.80 26.22
N ILE A 381 -25.13 -5.01 26.25
CA ILE A 381 -25.93 -5.49 27.39
C ILE A 381 -24.97 -6.04 28.44
N THR A 382 -25.04 -5.55 29.67
CA THR A 382 -24.39 -6.17 30.83
C THR A 382 -25.13 -7.46 31.21
N LEU A 383 -24.78 -8.57 30.56
CA LEU A 383 -25.32 -9.88 30.89
C LEU A 383 -24.50 -10.55 32.00
N ALA A 384 -25.20 -11.13 32.97
CA ALA A 384 -24.63 -12.17 33.83
C ALA A 384 -24.37 -13.43 32.99
N GLN A 385 -23.23 -14.09 33.21
CA GLN A 385 -22.85 -15.30 32.46
C GLN A 385 -23.98 -16.35 32.52
N PRO A 386 -24.51 -16.81 31.37
CA PRO A 386 -25.63 -17.73 31.37
C PRO A 386 -25.20 -19.10 31.91
N GLN A 387 -26.07 -19.78 32.65
CA GLN A 387 -25.78 -21.07 33.31
C GLN A 387 -25.32 -22.17 32.34
N TRP A 388 -25.67 -22.06 31.05
CA TRP A 388 -25.26 -23.00 30.00
C TRP A 388 -23.87 -22.72 29.42
N ALA A 389 -23.23 -21.58 29.75
CA ALA A 389 -21.90 -21.21 29.24
C ALA A 389 -20.80 -22.20 29.63
N SER A 390 -21.04 -23.05 30.64
CA SER A 390 -20.14 -24.15 31.02
C SER A 390 -20.20 -25.36 30.07
N GLN A 391 -21.30 -25.53 29.31
CA GLN A 391 -21.52 -26.68 28.42
C GLN A 391 -21.27 -26.37 26.94
N TYR A 392 -21.51 -25.12 26.52
CA TYR A 392 -21.35 -24.68 25.14
C TYR A 392 -20.58 -23.37 25.09
N LYS A 393 -19.70 -23.22 24.09
CA LYS A 393 -18.96 -21.97 23.86
C LYS A 393 -19.95 -20.87 23.47
N PRO A 394 -20.13 -19.81 24.29
CA PRO A 394 -21.05 -18.73 23.99
C PRO A 394 -20.57 -17.96 22.76
N ARG A 395 -21.51 -17.54 21.92
CA ARG A 395 -21.23 -16.79 20.68
C ARG A 395 -22.32 -15.77 20.38
N LYS A 396 -21.93 -14.63 19.82
CA LYS A 396 -22.90 -13.65 19.33
C LYS A 396 -23.50 -14.09 17.99
N PRO A 397 -24.82 -13.94 17.79
CA PRO A 397 -25.44 -14.17 16.50
C PRO A 397 -25.02 -13.08 15.51
N ARG A 398 -24.87 -13.47 14.25
CA ARG A 398 -24.63 -12.50 13.17
C ARG A 398 -25.95 -11.87 12.76
N TYR A 399 -25.94 -10.63 12.32
CA TYR A 399 -27.14 -9.94 11.87
C TYR A 399 -26.87 -9.08 10.63
N PHE A 400 -27.94 -8.82 9.87
CA PHE A 400 -27.93 -7.88 8.76
C PHE A 400 -29.18 -7.02 8.85
N ASN A 401 -29.09 -5.95 9.64
CA ASN A 401 -30.23 -5.08 9.94
C ASN A 401 -30.24 -3.88 9.00
N ARG A 402 -31.45 -3.40 8.67
CA ARG A 402 -31.67 -2.22 7.84
C ARG A 402 -32.63 -1.26 8.54
N VAL A 403 -32.33 0.03 8.50
CA VAL A 403 -33.27 1.10 8.86
C VAL A 403 -33.95 1.60 7.60
N GLN A 404 -35.27 1.69 7.61
CA GLN A 404 -36.02 2.33 6.53
C GLN A 404 -36.12 3.83 6.82
N MET A 405 -35.41 4.62 6.03
CA MET A 405 -35.39 6.08 6.10
C MET A 405 -36.28 6.65 5.00
N GLY A 406 -37.16 7.58 5.35
CA GLY A 406 -38.05 8.17 4.35
C GLY A 406 -38.55 9.54 4.71
N TYR A 407 -39.17 10.19 3.74
CA TYR A 407 -39.74 11.52 3.90
C TYR A 407 -41.14 11.45 4.52
N GLU A 408 -41.38 12.29 5.53
CA GLU A 408 -42.70 12.47 6.11
C GLU A 408 -43.30 13.79 5.62
N TRP A 409 -44.23 13.73 4.67
CA TRP A 409 -44.94 14.90 4.15
C TRP A 409 -46.08 15.32 5.07
N ASN A 410 -45.77 15.79 6.28
CA ASN A 410 -46.75 16.41 7.16
C ASN A 410 -47.15 17.81 6.64
N LYS A 411 -48.21 18.41 7.19
CA LYS A 411 -48.72 19.72 6.73
C LYS A 411 -47.68 20.84 6.82
N TYR A 412 -46.76 20.76 7.78
CA TYR A 412 -45.65 21.71 7.95
C TYR A 412 -44.55 21.49 6.90
N ASN A 413 -44.20 20.24 6.61
CA ASN A 413 -43.18 19.89 5.63
C ASN A 413 -43.67 20.22 4.22
N GLN A 414 -44.96 20.05 3.94
CA GLN A 414 -45.58 20.47 2.68
C GLN A 414 -45.52 21.99 2.43
N THR A 415 -45.31 22.82 3.47
CA THR A 415 -45.21 24.28 3.30
C THR A 415 -43.77 24.80 3.24
N HIS A 416 -42.79 23.95 3.60
CA HIS A 416 -41.38 24.36 3.72
C HIS A 416 -40.43 23.57 2.80
N TYR A 417 -40.89 22.47 2.22
CA TYR A 417 -40.10 21.58 1.38
C TYR A 417 -40.87 21.24 0.11
N ASP A 418 -40.13 21.04 -0.97
CA ASP A 418 -40.65 20.69 -2.29
C ASP A 418 -39.99 19.40 -2.80
N HIS A 419 -40.42 18.88 -3.94
CA HIS A 419 -39.83 17.67 -4.53
C HIS A 419 -38.32 17.79 -4.76
N ASP A 420 -37.85 18.98 -5.14
CA ASP A 420 -36.45 19.25 -5.43
C ASP A 420 -35.61 19.55 -4.17
N ASN A 421 -36.27 19.90 -3.06
CA ASN A 421 -35.66 20.10 -1.75
C ASN A 421 -36.49 19.37 -0.68
N PRO A 422 -36.41 18.02 -0.64
CA PRO A 422 -37.27 17.24 0.24
C PRO A 422 -36.91 17.46 1.72
N PRO A 423 -37.86 17.20 2.65
CA PRO A 423 -37.62 17.32 4.08
C PRO A 423 -36.51 16.37 4.55
N PRO A 424 -35.93 16.59 5.74
CA PRO A 424 -35.00 15.61 6.33
C PRO A 424 -35.64 14.22 6.42
N LYS A 425 -34.85 13.18 6.10
CA LYS A 425 -35.31 11.79 6.20
C LYS A 425 -35.50 11.41 7.67
N VAL A 426 -36.65 10.82 7.98
CA VAL A 426 -36.98 10.29 9.31
C VAL A 426 -37.06 8.76 9.26
N VAL A 427 -36.82 8.12 10.41
CA VAL A 427 -36.94 6.67 10.52
C VAL A 427 -38.41 6.26 10.38
N GLN A 428 -38.73 5.47 9.37
CA GLN A 428 -40.07 4.94 9.11
C GLN A 428 -40.25 3.50 9.59
N GLY A 429 -39.15 2.77 9.84
CA GLY A 429 -39.22 1.37 10.26
C GLY A 429 -37.87 0.71 10.36
N TYR A 430 -37.87 -0.54 10.81
CA TYR A 430 -36.67 -1.37 10.93
C TYR A 430 -36.91 -2.75 10.34
N LYS A 431 -35.86 -3.30 9.72
CA LYS A 431 -35.80 -4.68 9.23
C LYS A 431 -34.63 -5.39 9.90
N PHE A 432 -34.92 -6.24 10.87
CA PHE A 432 -33.93 -7.09 11.53
C PHE A 432 -33.89 -8.45 10.85
N ASN A 433 -32.69 -8.88 10.45
CA ASN A 433 -32.42 -10.23 9.99
C ASN A 433 -31.28 -10.79 10.84
N ILE A 434 -31.59 -11.70 11.75
CA ILE A 434 -30.62 -12.23 12.72
C ILE A 434 -30.45 -13.73 12.47
N PHE A 435 -29.20 -14.18 12.37
CA PHE A 435 -28.81 -15.51 11.94
C PHE A 435 -28.49 -16.41 13.15
N TYR A 436 -29.29 -17.46 13.32
CA TYR A 436 -29.18 -18.52 14.32
C TYR A 436 -29.14 -19.94 13.69
N PRO A 437 -28.22 -20.25 12.74
CA PRO A 437 -28.22 -21.54 12.04
C PRO A 437 -27.89 -22.76 12.90
N ASP A 438 -27.03 -22.63 13.92
CA ASP A 438 -26.69 -23.76 14.81
C ASP A 438 -27.30 -23.59 16.21
N LEU A 439 -28.58 -23.23 16.25
CA LEU A 439 -29.40 -23.30 17.46
C LEU A 439 -29.58 -24.78 17.85
N ILE A 440 -29.29 -25.12 19.11
CA ILE A 440 -29.34 -26.52 19.59
C ILE A 440 -30.79 -27.01 19.62
N ASP A 441 -31.68 -26.23 20.23
CA ASP A 441 -33.11 -26.50 20.25
C ASP A 441 -33.82 -25.74 19.13
N LYS A 442 -34.04 -26.41 18.01
CA LYS A 442 -34.78 -25.84 16.86
C LYS A 442 -36.29 -25.75 17.11
N ALA A 443 -36.81 -26.37 18.17
CA ALA A 443 -38.24 -26.30 18.50
C ALA A 443 -38.60 -24.98 19.20
N ARG A 444 -37.65 -24.35 19.90
CA ARG A 444 -37.83 -23.06 20.54
C ARG A 444 -37.32 -21.91 19.67
N ALA A 445 -38.23 -21.14 19.09
CA ALA A 445 -37.87 -19.98 18.28
C ALA A 445 -37.27 -18.83 19.15
N PRO A 446 -36.23 -18.13 18.67
CA PRO A 446 -35.74 -16.90 19.27
C PRO A 446 -36.86 -15.84 19.36
N THR A 447 -36.90 -15.09 20.45
CA THR A 447 -37.93 -14.07 20.71
C THR A 447 -37.31 -12.70 20.91
N TYR A 448 -38.11 -11.64 20.90
CA TYR A 448 -37.65 -10.28 21.18
C TYR A 448 -38.47 -9.64 22.30
N LYS A 449 -37.86 -8.70 23.03
CA LYS A 449 -38.47 -7.94 24.10
C LYS A 449 -38.07 -6.48 23.97
N ILE A 450 -39.02 -5.57 24.17
CA ILE A 450 -38.76 -4.13 24.18
C ILE A 450 -38.60 -3.68 25.63
N GLU A 451 -37.45 -3.11 25.94
CA GLU A 451 -37.11 -2.53 27.23
C GLU A 451 -37.03 -1.02 27.08
N ARG A 452 -37.96 -0.32 27.74
CA ARG A 452 -38.01 1.14 27.75
C ARG A 452 -37.16 1.66 28.89
N GLU A 453 -36.22 2.53 28.58
CA GLU A 453 -35.42 3.24 29.57
C GLU A 453 -36.33 4.07 30.49
N ASN A 454 -35.98 4.13 31.78
CA ASN A 454 -36.69 4.88 32.83
C ASN A 454 -38.10 4.37 33.22
N GLY A 455 -38.44 3.10 32.92
CA GLY A 455 -39.70 2.50 33.39
C GLY A 455 -40.97 3.10 32.74
N ARG A 456 -40.82 3.79 31.60
CA ARG A 456 -41.91 4.42 30.86
C ARG A 456 -42.95 3.40 30.42
N LYS A 457 -44.24 3.72 30.62
CA LYS A 457 -45.35 2.91 30.08
C LYS A 457 -45.51 3.18 28.58
N ARG A 458 -46.02 2.17 27.85
CA ARG A 458 -46.34 2.28 26.41
C ARG A 458 -47.21 3.53 26.16
N GLY A 459 -46.71 4.46 25.35
CA GLY A 459 -47.41 5.70 24.99
C GLY A 459 -47.10 6.93 25.84
N GLN A 460 -46.18 6.85 26.81
CA GLN A 460 -45.67 8.03 27.53
C GLN A 460 -44.37 8.53 26.89
N SER A 461 -44.36 9.79 26.48
CA SER A 461 -43.17 10.46 25.95
C SER A 461 -42.54 11.40 26.97
N PHE A 462 -41.23 11.31 27.17
CA PHE A 462 -40.47 12.25 28.01
C PHE A 462 -39.42 13.05 27.23
N ALA A 463 -39.28 12.79 25.91
CA ALA A 463 -38.40 13.57 25.05
C ALA A 463 -38.84 15.04 24.92
N PRO A 464 -37.88 15.98 24.82
CA PRO A 464 -38.15 17.37 24.46
C PRO A 464 -38.89 17.49 23.13
N ALA A 465 -39.66 18.56 22.95
CA ALA A 465 -40.39 18.81 21.71
C ALA A 465 -39.43 18.88 20.51
N GLY A 466 -39.46 17.86 19.65
CA GLY A 466 -38.63 17.76 18.44
C GLY A 466 -37.76 16.50 18.36
N GLU A 467 -37.57 15.77 19.46
CA GLU A 467 -36.81 14.52 19.47
C GLU A 467 -37.73 13.31 19.70
N ASP A 468 -37.41 12.19 19.04
CA ASP A 468 -38.11 10.93 19.22
C ASP A 468 -37.51 10.15 20.41
N ASP A 469 -38.35 9.65 21.32
CA ASP A 469 -37.91 8.76 22.38
C ASP A 469 -37.31 7.47 21.81
N THR A 470 -36.26 6.95 22.45
CA THR A 470 -35.62 5.68 22.06
C THR A 470 -35.88 4.58 23.09
N CYS A 471 -35.85 3.32 22.65
CA CYS A 471 -35.96 2.13 23.49
C CYS A 471 -35.02 1.01 23.01
N LEU A 472 -34.75 0.04 23.88
CA LEU A 472 -33.90 -1.10 23.56
C LEU A 472 -34.76 -2.28 23.13
N ILE A 473 -34.50 -2.82 21.93
CA ILE A 473 -35.07 -4.10 21.50
C ILE A 473 -34.03 -5.19 21.74
N ARG A 474 -34.31 -6.09 22.70
CA ARG A 474 -33.48 -7.24 23.03
C ARG A 474 -33.98 -8.48 22.33
N PHE A 475 -33.11 -9.13 21.57
CA PHE A 475 -33.34 -10.44 20.97
C PHE A 475 -32.76 -11.51 21.88
N ILE A 476 -33.63 -12.44 22.29
CA ILE A 476 -33.34 -13.50 23.24
C ILE A 476 -33.29 -14.81 22.46
N ALA A 477 -32.14 -15.49 22.53
CA ALA A 477 -31.91 -16.74 21.83
C ALA A 477 -31.65 -17.89 22.82
N GLY A 478 -31.74 -19.13 22.31
CA GLY A 478 -31.32 -20.31 23.06
C GLY A 478 -29.80 -20.55 22.94
N PRO A 479 -29.25 -21.48 23.74
CA PRO A 479 -27.86 -21.91 23.61
C PRO A 479 -27.55 -22.35 22.17
N PRO A 480 -26.36 -22.02 21.62
CA PRO A 480 -25.20 -21.38 22.24
C PRO A 480 -25.13 -19.85 22.00
N TYR A 481 -26.23 -19.20 21.61
CA TYR A 481 -26.20 -17.79 21.23
C TYR A 481 -26.43 -16.85 22.42
N GLU A 482 -25.68 -15.76 22.45
CA GLU A 482 -25.88 -14.65 23.38
C GLU A 482 -27.03 -13.75 22.93
N ASP A 483 -27.68 -13.10 23.90
CA ASP A 483 -28.71 -12.10 23.65
C ASP A 483 -28.07 -10.83 23.09
N ILE A 484 -28.70 -10.23 22.07
CA ILE A 484 -28.23 -8.98 21.45
C ILE A 484 -29.32 -7.91 21.54
N ALA A 485 -28.93 -6.65 21.69
CA ALA A 485 -29.87 -5.54 21.76
C ALA A 485 -29.48 -4.41 20.82
N PHE A 486 -30.50 -3.71 20.35
CA PHE A 486 -30.35 -2.53 19.52
C PHE A 486 -31.20 -1.39 20.06
N ARG A 487 -30.70 -0.16 19.87
CA ARG A 487 -31.44 1.05 20.21
C ARG A 487 -32.32 1.49 19.04
N ILE A 488 -33.63 1.51 19.24
CA ILE A 488 -34.62 1.87 18.21
C ILE A 488 -35.52 3.03 18.67
N VAL A 489 -36.19 3.70 17.74
CA VAL A 489 -37.21 4.70 18.04
C VAL A 489 -38.47 4.04 18.65
N ASP A 490 -38.98 4.57 19.77
CA ASP A 490 -40.16 4.08 20.49
C ASP A 490 -41.45 4.68 19.92
N LYS A 491 -41.80 4.30 18.69
CA LYS A 491 -43.07 4.63 18.03
C LYS A 491 -43.99 3.41 17.93
N GLU A 492 -45.30 3.64 17.81
CA GLU A 492 -46.25 2.55 17.58
C GLU A 492 -45.98 1.83 16.26
N TRP A 493 -45.99 0.50 16.26
CA TRP A 493 -45.79 -0.29 15.06
C TRP A 493 -47.10 -0.48 14.29
N ASP A 494 -47.01 -0.49 12.96
CA ASP A 494 -48.11 -0.83 12.08
C ASP A 494 -48.21 -2.36 11.94
N TYR A 495 -49.20 -2.97 12.60
CA TYR A 495 -49.46 -4.41 12.52
C TYR A 495 -50.33 -4.81 11.31
N SER A 496 -50.58 -3.89 10.38
CA SER A 496 -51.39 -4.17 9.19
C SER A 496 -50.70 -5.20 8.29
N ALA A 497 -51.42 -6.24 7.86
CA ALA A 497 -50.92 -7.28 6.96
C ALA A 497 -50.81 -6.84 5.48
N LYS A 498 -50.63 -5.54 5.19
CA LYS A 498 -50.53 -5.04 3.81
C LYS A 498 -49.21 -5.51 3.19
N ARG A 499 -49.28 -6.07 1.97
CA ARG A 499 -48.18 -6.76 1.26
C ARG A 499 -46.86 -5.97 1.17
N GLU A 500 -46.90 -4.63 1.22
CA GLU A 500 -45.71 -3.76 1.14
C GLU A 500 -45.39 -2.97 2.41
N ARG A 501 -46.27 -2.99 3.43
CA ARG A 501 -46.10 -2.28 4.72
C ARG A 501 -46.23 -3.22 5.93
N GLY A 502 -46.07 -4.51 5.69
CA GLY A 502 -46.47 -5.56 6.61
C GLY A 502 -45.52 -5.72 7.79
N PHE A 503 -46.08 -5.85 8.99
CA PHE A 503 -45.39 -6.44 10.13
C PHE A 503 -45.08 -7.92 9.81
N LYS A 504 -43.80 -8.30 9.86
CA LYS A 504 -43.33 -9.66 9.67
C LYS A 504 -42.50 -10.08 10.88
N SER A 505 -42.91 -11.17 11.53
CA SER A 505 -42.12 -11.84 12.57
C SER A 505 -42.15 -13.33 12.29
N SER A 506 -41.04 -13.86 11.78
CA SER A 506 -40.94 -15.28 11.41
C SER A 506 -39.52 -15.80 11.63
N PHE A 507 -39.42 -17.04 12.12
CA PHE A 507 -38.16 -17.77 12.22
C PHE A 507 -38.20 -18.94 11.24
N ASP A 508 -37.41 -18.87 10.17
CA ASP A 508 -37.30 -19.94 9.17
C ASP A 508 -35.83 -20.20 8.82
N LYS A 509 -35.46 -21.47 8.64
CA LYS A 509 -34.12 -21.92 8.23
C LYS A 509 -32.95 -21.26 9.00
N GLY A 510 -33.14 -21.03 10.30
CA GLY A 510 -32.12 -20.40 11.15
C GLY A 510 -31.99 -18.89 10.97
N ILE A 511 -32.99 -18.22 10.39
CA ILE A 511 -33.04 -16.76 10.25
C ILE A 511 -34.28 -16.25 10.98
N LEU A 512 -34.06 -15.38 11.96
CA LEU A 512 -35.11 -14.57 12.57
C LEU A 512 -35.30 -13.30 11.75
N GLN A 513 -36.47 -13.16 11.13
CA GLN A 513 -36.87 -11.98 10.39
C GLN A 513 -37.90 -11.21 11.22
N LEU A 514 -37.54 -10.00 11.65
CA LEU A 514 -38.44 -9.05 12.30
C LEU A 514 -38.46 -7.75 11.52
N HIS A 515 -39.49 -7.54 10.70
CA HIS A 515 -39.66 -6.34 9.87
C HIS A 515 -40.91 -5.61 10.35
N PHE A 516 -40.78 -4.31 10.60
CA PHE A 516 -41.91 -3.48 11.00
C PHE A 516 -41.72 -2.03 10.55
N GLN A 517 -42.84 -1.36 10.32
CA GLN A 517 -42.90 0.07 10.08
C GLN A 517 -43.65 0.76 11.20
N PHE A 518 -43.37 2.04 11.39
CA PHE A 518 -44.11 2.87 12.33
C PHE A 518 -45.45 3.29 11.76
N LYS A 519 -46.45 3.29 12.63
CA LYS A 519 -47.81 3.71 12.32
C LYS A 519 -47.83 5.21 12.07
N LYS A 520 -48.31 5.60 10.89
CA LYS A 520 -48.51 7.02 10.54
C LYS A 520 -49.71 7.58 11.31
N ILE A 521 -49.47 8.59 12.12
CA ILE A 521 -50.52 9.31 12.83
C ILE A 521 -51.03 10.42 11.92
N TYR A 522 -52.25 10.28 11.43
CA TYR A 522 -52.90 11.35 10.66
C TYR A 522 -53.58 12.32 11.62
N TYR A 523 -53.14 13.57 11.62
CA TYR A 523 -53.84 14.63 12.32
C TYR A 523 -55.18 14.89 11.61
N ARG A 524 -56.30 14.52 12.25
CA ARG A 524 -57.63 14.93 11.80
C ARG A 524 -57.91 16.29 12.43
N LYS A 525 -58.18 17.28 11.59
CA LYS A 525 -58.48 18.65 12.01
C LYS A 525 -59.92 18.76 12.50
#